data_AF-A0A497BIX6-F1
#
_entry.id   AF-A0A497BIX6-F1
#
_cell.length_a   1.000
_cell.length_b   1.000
_cell.length_c   1.000
_cell.angle_alpha   90.00
_cell.angle_beta   90.00
_cell.angle_gamma   90.00
#
_symmetry.space_group_name_H-M   'P 1'
#
loop_
_entity.id
_entity.type
_entity.pdbx_description
1 polymer ?
#
loop_
_entity_poly.entity_id
_entity_poly.type
_entity_poly.pdbx_seq_one_letter_code
_entity_poly.pdbx_strand_id
1 'polypeptide(L)'
;MTVSKAILDEAYPIIERLASSRSANGAFAYYENGDVSQEVWRMCLEALGRYNPEIGPIENYLVRHVTNRLKNLKRDNYFRPGSDAPSSGLARTRMNLVNALPLGGGDTAEQGVLLGSTPVNIDPIDHLLCDETLAYIRERLPDDLSEPFEALIGNNRVRSPIVEEIRQKVAEILEERDRDVGH
;
A
#
# COMPACT_ATOMS: atom_id res chain seq x y z
N MET A 1 -13.63 -1.44 36.84
CA MET A 1 -14.23 -2.72 36.42
C MET A 1 -13.68 -3.79 37.34
N THR A 2 -14.53 -4.56 38.00
CA THR A 2 -14.10 -5.60 38.95
C THR A 2 -14.31 -6.94 38.27
N VAL A 3 -13.23 -7.56 37.80
CA VAL A 3 -13.28 -8.92 37.22
C VAL A 3 -13.19 -9.92 38.36
N SER A 4 -14.06 -10.93 38.37
CA SER A 4 -14.02 -11.96 39.42
C SER A 4 -12.73 -12.77 39.34
N LYS A 5 -12.20 -13.19 40.50
CA LYS A 5 -10.97 -13.99 40.56
C LYS A 5 -11.09 -15.31 39.79
N ALA A 6 -12.26 -15.97 39.85
CA ALA A 6 -12.51 -17.21 39.12
C ALA A 6 -12.36 -17.05 37.60
N ILE A 7 -12.89 -15.97 37.03
CA ILE A 7 -12.75 -15.67 35.59
C ILE A 7 -11.29 -15.37 35.24
N LEU A 8 -10.56 -14.68 36.11
CA LEU A 8 -9.13 -14.40 35.89
C LEU A 8 -8.30 -15.68 35.89
N ASP A 9 -8.55 -16.57 36.85
CA ASP A 9 -7.84 -17.84 36.96
C ASP A 9 -8.10 -18.74 35.74
N GLU A 10 -9.33 -18.74 35.21
CA GLU A 10 -9.67 -19.43 33.96
C GLU A 10 -9.03 -18.78 32.72
N ALA A 11 -9.04 -17.44 32.65
CA ALA A 11 -8.53 -16.70 31.51
C ALA A 11 -7.01 -16.72 31.40
N TYR A 12 -6.29 -16.72 32.53
CA TYR A 12 -4.82 -16.59 32.57
C TYR A 12 -4.08 -17.52 31.59
N PRO A 13 -4.24 -18.86 31.65
CA PRO A 13 -3.52 -19.77 30.76
C PRO A 13 -3.92 -19.61 29.29
N ILE A 14 -5.13 -19.12 29.02
CA ILE A 14 -5.63 -18.85 27.67
C ILE A 14 -4.95 -17.59 27.12
N ILE A 15 -4.88 -16.53 27.91
CA ILE A 15 -4.23 -15.27 27.54
C ILE A 15 -2.74 -15.50 27.29
N GLU A 16 -2.06 -16.23 28.16
CA GLU A 16 -0.64 -16.55 28.01
C GLU A 16 -0.33 -17.28 26.70
N ARG A 17 -1.15 -18.28 26.36
CA ARG A 17 -1.05 -19.03 25.09
C ARG A 17 -1.33 -18.12 23.89
N LEU A 18 -2.36 -17.29 23.96
CA LEU A 18 -2.71 -16.32 22.92
C LEU A 18 -1.59 -15.31 22.69
N ALA A 19 -1.05 -14.72 23.75
CA ALA A 19 0.03 -13.75 23.70
C ALA A 19 1.26 -14.37 23.03
N SER A 20 1.67 -15.56 23.48
CA SER A 20 2.82 -16.29 22.91
C SER A 20 2.60 -16.67 21.44
N SER A 21 1.41 -17.14 21.08
CA SER A 21 1.09 -17.55 19.71
C SER A 21 1.03 -16.36 18.75
N ARG A 22 0.40 -15.26 19.18
CA ARG A 22 0.23 -14.06 18.35
C ARG A 22 1.51 -13.23 18.26
N SER A 23 2.38 -13.28 19.26
CA SER A 23 3.68 -12.59 19.23
C SER A 23 4.72 -13.30 18.37
N ALA A 24 4.69 -14.63 18.24
CA ALA A 24 5.73 -15.40 17.52
C ALA A 24 6.01 -14.90 16.09
N ASN A 25 4.95 -14.54 15.35
CA ASN A 25 5.02 -13.90 14.03
C ASN A 25 4.33 -12.53 14.05
N GLY A 26 4.37 -11.91 15.23
CA GLY A 26 3.56 -10.76 15.59
C GLY A 26 4.14 -9.46 15.09
N ALA A 27 5.47 -9.33 15.11
CA ALA A 27 6.20 -8.10 14.84
C ALA A 27 5.76 -7.38 13.57
N PHE A 28 5.66 -6.06 13.65
CA PHE A 28 5.31 -5.17 12.55
C PHE A 28 5.72 -3.74 12.86
N ALA A 29 6.09 -2.95 11.84
CA ALA A 29 6.58 -1.58 12.03
C ALA A 29 7.68 -1.50 13.12
N TYR A 30 7.41 -0.81 14.23
CA TYR A 30 8.30 -0.70 15.39
C TYR A 30 7.89 -1.61 16.57
N TYR A 31 6.87 -2.45 16.40
CA TYR A 31 6.45 -3.42 17.42
C TYR A 31 7.31 -4.68 17.33
N GLU A 32 8.05 -4.94 18.39
CA GLU A 32 8.72 -6.22 18.60
C GLU A 32 7.74 -7.30 19.08
N ASN A 33 8.19 -8.56 19.07
CA ASN A 33 7.38 -9.67 19.58
C ASN A 33 6.98 -9.44 21.05
N GLY A 34 7.85 -8.81 21.85
CA GLY A 34 7.54 -8.40 23.22
C GLY A 34 6.38 -7.41 23.30
N ASP A 35 6.38 -6.39 22.45
CA ASP A 35 5.33 -5.37 22.40
C ASP A 35 3.99 -5.97 21.97
N VAL A 36 4.00 -6.85 20.97
CA VAL A 36 2.79 -7.55 20.53
C VAL A 36 2.22 -8.42 21.64
N SER A 37 3.08 -9.11 22.40
CA SER A 37 2.65 -9.91 23.55
C SER A 37 1.96 -9.04 24.61
N GLN A 38 2.54 -7.89 24.95
CA GLN A 38 1.97 -6.95 25.91
C GLN A 38 0.63 -6.38 25.44
N GLU A 39 0.52 -6.03 24.15
CA GLU A 39 -0.73 -5.54 23.56
C GLU A 39 -1.83 -6.60 23.61
N VAL A 40 -1.51 -7.87 23.34
CA VAL A 40 -2.47 -8.97 23.48
C VAL A 40 -2.96 -9.11 24.92
N TRP A 41 -2.05 -9.05 25.89
CA TRP A 41 -2.40 -9.06 27.31
C TRP A 41 -3.36 -7.92 27.67
N ARG A 42 -3.02 -6.69 27.27
CA ARG A 42 -3.86 -5.50 27.49
C ARG A 42 -5.26 -5.69 26.89
N MET A 43 -5.35 -6.14 25.63
CA MET A 43 -6.62 -6.37 24.94
C MET A 43 -7.48 -7.42 25.65
N CYS A 44 -6.88 -8.52 26.10
CA CYS A 44 -7.60 -9.56 26.84
C CYS A 44 -8.15 -9.03 28.16
N LEU A 45 -7.32 -8.37 28.97
CA LEU A 45 -7.75 -7.82 30.26
C LEU A 45 -8.86 -6.77 30.10
N GLU A 46 -8.80 -5.94 29.06
CA GLU A 46 -9.88 -5.00 28.71
C GLU A 46 -11.17 -5.74 28.35
N ALA A 47 -11.07 -6.83 27.59
CA ALA A 47 -12.21 -7.61 27.13
C ALA A 47 -12.91 -8.38 28.27
N LEU A 48 -12.16 -8.85 29.27
CA LEU A 48 -12.70 -9.62 30.40
C LEU A 48 -13.75 -8.83 31.19
N GLY A 49 -13.62 -7.51 31.29
CA GLY A 49 -14.61 -6.66 31.96
C GLY A 49 -15.99 -6.67 31.28
N ARG A 50 -16.09 -7.16 30.05
CA ARG A 50 -17.32 -7.23 29.25
C ARG A 50 -17.70 -8.67 28.86
N TYR A 51 -16.98 -9.66 29.38
CA TYR A 51 -17.25 -11.06 29.07
C TYR A 51 -18.58 -11.51 29.67
N ASN A 52 -19.41 -12.18 28.87
CA ASN A 52 -20.65 -12.81 29.31
C ASN A 52 -20.54 -14.34 29.13
N PRO A 53 -20.51 -15.13 30.23
CA PRO A 53 -20.41 -16.59 30.17
C PRO A 53 -21.63 -17.28 29.54
N GLU A 54 -22.81 -16.64 29.52
CA GLU A 54 -24.02 -17.21 28.91
C GLU A 54 -23.93 -17.27 27.38
N ILE A 55 -23.10 -16.42 26.76
CA ILE A 55 -22.96 -16.35 25.29
C ILE A 55 -22.03 -17.46 24.77
N GLY A 56 -21.06 -17.91 25.58
CA GLY A 56 -20.16 -18.99 25.21
C GLY A 56 -18.80 -18.97 25.93
N PRO A 57 -17.91 -19.88 25.53
CA PRO A 57 -16.61 -20.07 26.18
C PRO A 57 -15.72 -18.84 26.11
N ILE A 58 -14.99 -18.59 27.20
CA ILE A 58 -14.09 -17.44 27.33
C ILE A 58 -12.99 -17.43 26.27
N GLU A 59 -12.47 -18.60 25.89
CA GLU A 59 -11.45 -18.73 24.86
C GLU A 59 -11.94 -18.20 23.50
N ASN A 60 -13.13 -18.62 23.07
CA ASN A 60 -13.70 -18.18 21.80
C ASN A 60 -13.91 -16.65 21.78
N TYR A 61 -14.39 -16.10 22.90
CA TYR A 61 -14.56 -14.67 23.05
C TYR A 61 -13.23 -13.91 22.96
N LEU A 62 -12.20 -14.33 23.71
CA LEU A 62 -10.88 -13.71 23.72
C LEU A 62 -10.17 -13.84 22.36
N VAL A 63 -10.20 -15.02 21.74
CA VAL A 63 -9.61 -15.25 20.41
C VAL A 63 -10.21 -14.30 19.38
N ARG A 64 -11.53 -14.16 19.35
CA ARG A 64 -12.21 -13.25 18.42
C ARG A 64 -11.86 -11.79 18.71
N HIS A 65 -11.87 -11.39 19.98
CA HIS A 65 -11.56 -10.02 20.38
C HIS A 65 -10.13 -9.62 19.99
N VAL A 66 -9.15 -10.43 20.38
CA VAL A 66 -7.72 -10.20 20.10
C VAL A 66 -7.46 -10.20 18.59
N THR A 67 -8.04 -11.13 17.83
CA THR A 67 -7.83 -11.19 16.37
C THR A 67 -8.28 -9.90 15.69
N ASN A 68 -9.44 -9.36 16.08
CA ASN A 68 -9.94 -8.12 15.51
C ASN A 68 -9.12 -6.91 15.97
N ARG A 69 -8.74 -6.85 17.24
CA ARG A 69 -7.96 -5.73 17.79
C ARG A 69 -6.54 -5.70 17.25
N LEU A 70 -5.88 -6.84 17.10
CA LEU A 70 -4.56 -6.92 16.45
C LEU A 70 -4.59 -6.49 14.99
N LYS A 71 -5.64 -6.85 14.24
CA LYS A 71 -5.80 -6.35 12.86
C LYS A 71 -5.92 -4.83 12.83
N ASN A 72 -6.69 -4.24 13.74
CA ASN A 72 -6.81 -2.79 13.85
C ASN A 72 -5.48 -2.16 14.28
N LEU A 73 -4.81 -2.71 15.29
CA LEU A 73 -3.51 -2.23 15.74
C LEU A 73 -2.49 -2.23 14.61
N LYS A 74 -2.39 -3.34 13.86
CA LYS A 74 -1.54 -3.46 12.68
C LYS A 74 -1.92 -2.45 11.61
N ARG A 75 -3.21 -2.27 11.34
CA ARG A 75 -3.71 -1.31 10.34
C ARG A 75 -3.35 0.12 10.70
N ASP A 76 -3.51 0.48 11.97
CA ASP A 76 -3.38 1.86 12.45
C ASP A 76 -1.90 2.25 12.64
N ASN A 77 -1.03 1.28 12.94
CA ASN A 77 0.40 1.50 13.18
C ASN A 77 1.31 0.75 12.18
N TYR A 78 0.80 0.46 10.97
CA TYR A 78 1.57 -0.29 9.96
C TYR A 78 2.76 0.49 9.41
N PHE A 79 2.68 1.82 9.43
CA PHE A 79 3.68 2.70 8.84
C PHE A 79 4.55 3.30 9.92
N ARG A 80 5.85 3.36 9.64
CA ARG A 80 6.77 4.22 10.38
C ARG A 80 6.50 5.67 9.93
N PRO A 81 6.19 6.59 10.85
CA PRO A 81 6.29 8.01 10.53
C PRO A 81 7.73 8.28 10.06
N GLY A 82 7.91 8.51 8.75
CA GLY A 82 9.22 8.72 8.14
C GLY A 82 9.99 7.48 7.65
N SER A 83 9.37 6.31 7.41
CA SER A 83 10.05 5.28 6.59
C SER A 83 9.21 4.66 5.49
N ASP A 84 9.87 4.59 4.34
CA ASP A 84 9.70 3.83 3.11
C ASP A 84 8.31 3.68 2.48
N ALA A 85 8.37 3.75 1.15
CA ALA A 85 7.21 3.76 0.28
C ALA A 85 6.29 2.55 0.54
N PRO A 86 4.97 2.78 0.58
CA PRO A 86 3.98 1.78 0.93
C PRO A 86 4.05 0.56 -0.01
N SER A 87 4.19 -0.63 0.60
CA SER A 87 4.35 -1.93 -0.10
C SER A 87 3.08 -2.45 -0.78
N SER A 88 1.95 -1.74 -0.69
CA SER A 88 0.70 -2.10 -1.36
C SER A 88 -0.10 -0.86 -1.79
N GLY A 89 -0.93 -0.99 -2.83
CA GLY A 89 -1.72 0.13 -3.35
C GLY A 89 -2.64 0.77 -2.30
N LEU A 90 -3.24 -0.04 -1.43
CA LEU A 90 -4.13 0.45 -0.37
C LEU A 90 -3.38 1.17 0.76
N ALA A 91 -2.16 0.70 1.07
CA ALA A 91 -1.25 1.35 2.00
C ALA A 91 -0.87 2.77 1.54
N ARG A 92 -0.75 2.93 0.22
CA ARG A 92 -0.35 4.16 -0.44
C ARG A 92 -1.44 5.22 -0.49
N THR A 93 -2.67 4.82 -0.81
CA THR A 93 -3.83 5.70 -0.74
C THR A 93 -4.01 6.27 0.67
N ARG A 94 -3.76 5.48 1.72
CA ARG A 94 -3.89 5.94 3.10
C ARG A 94 -2.81 6.92 3.52
N MET A 95 -1.55 6.69 3.15
CA MET A 95 -0.46 7.65 3.42
C MET A 95 -0.75 9.03 2.79
N ASN A 96 -1.23 9.05 1.55
CA ASN A 96 -1.53 10.29 0.82
C ASN A 96 -2.78 11.02 1.31
N LEU A 97 -3.67 10.33 2.04
CA LEU A 97 -4.84 10.97 2.69
C LEU A 97 -4.48 11.56 4.06
N VAL A 98 -3.49 10.98 4.73
CA VAL A 98 -3.04 11.41 6.06
C VAL A 98 -2.00 12.53 5.97
N ASN A 99 -1.11 12.48 4.97
CA ASN A 99 -0.17 13.54 4.68
C ASN A 99 -0.76 14.46 3.62
N ALA A 100 -0.81 15.78 3.88
CA ALA A 100 -1.26 16.74 2.90
C ALA A 100 -0.41 16.63 1.62
N LEU A 101 -1.05 16.43 0.47
CA LEU A 101 -0.35 16.55 -0.80
C LEU A 101 0.18 17.98 -0.93
N PRO A 102 1.47 18.18 -1.27
CA PRO A 102 1.96 19.51 -1.57
C PRO A 102 1.18 20.07 -2.76
N LEU A 103 0.52 21.21 -2.57
CA LEU A 103 -0.28 21.88 -3.61
C LEU A 103 0.58 22.65 -4.63
N GLY A 104 1.90 22.70 -4.41
CA GLY A 104 2.87 23.29 -5.35
C GLY A 104 3.47 22.22 -6.24
N GLY A 105 3.16 22.25 -7.54
CA GLY A 105 3.69 21.33 -8.56
C GLY A 105 5.19 21.46 -8.86
N GLY A 106 5.98 22.03 -7.94
CA GLY A 106 7.44 22.19 -8.07
C GLY A 106 8.22 21.01 -7.51
N ASP A 107 7.77 20.40 -6.41
CA ASP A 107 8.51 19.33 -5.72
C ASP A 107 8.05 17.92 -6.12
N THR A 108 7.03 17.82 -6.98
CA THR A 108 6.56 16.53 -7.50
C THR A 108 7.55 15.87 -8.48
N ALA A 109 8.56 16.58 -8.97
CA ALA A 109 9.54 16.00 -9.90
C ALA A 109 10.70 15.29 -9.18
N GLU A 110 11.18 15.79 -8.03
CA GLU A 110 12.38 15.23 -7.39
C GLU A 110 12.09 14.12 -6.37
N GLN A 111 10.88 14.07 -5.82
CA GLN A 111 10.47 13.04 -4.85
C GLN A 111 9.10 12.44 -5.17
N GLY A 112 8.58 12.70 -6.38
CA GLY A 112 7.32 12.18 -6.88
C GLY A 112 7.35 10.68 -7.05
N VAL A 113 7.09 9.96 -5.96
CA VAL A 113 6.74 8.55 -6.02
C VAL A 113 5.38 8.45 -6.73
N LEU A 114 5.40 8.41 -8.06
CA LEU A 114 4.24 8.10 -8.91
C LEU A 114 3.83 6.64 -8.71
N LEU A 115 2.53 6.37 -8.69
CA LEU A 115 1.94 5.06 -8.34
C LEU A 115 2.66 3.89 -9.05
N GLY A 116 3.36 3.04 -8.28
CA GLY A 116 3.99 1.80 -8.75
C GLY A 116 5.43 1.88 -9.28
N SER A 117 6.05 3.06 -9.40
CA SER A 117 7.39 3.14 -10.00
C SER A 117 8.51 2.95 -8.96
N THR A 118 9.51 2.12 -9.31
CA THR A 118 10.84 2.18 -8.68
C THR A 118 11.40 3.59 -8.82
N PRO A 119 12.19 4.12 -7.87
CA PRO A 119 12.91 5.38 -8.07
C PRO A 119 13.91 5.15 -9.21
N VAL A 120 13.53 5.51 -10.42
CA VAL A 120 14.45 5.51 -11.55
C VAL A 120 15.22 6.80 -11.42
N ASN A 121 16.51 6.70 -11.11
CA ASN A 121 17.44 7.81 -11.27
C ASN A 121 17.59 8.03 -12.78
N ILE A 122 16.69 8.81 -13.37
CA ILE A 122 16.71 9.13 -14.80
C ILE A 122 17.65 10.31 -14.95
N ASP A 123 18.70 10.17 -15.78
CA ASP A 123 19.57 11.29 -16.11
C ASP A 123 18.71 12.44 -16.69
N PRO A 124 18.92 13.71 -16.28
CA PRO A 124 18.22 14.85 -16.86
C PRO A 124 18.20 14.88 -18.40
N ILE A 125 19.24 14.36 -19.05
CA ILE A 125 19.31 14.25 -20.52
C ILE A 125 18.32 13.20 -21.04
N ASP A 126 18.21 12.05 -20.38
CA ASP A 126 17.28 10.99 -20.76
C ASP A 126 15.82 11.44 -20.62
N HIS A 127 15.52 12.24 -19.59
CA HIS A 127 14.18 12.83 -19.42
C HIS A 127 13.81 13.77 -20.57
N LEU A 128 14.73 14.64 -20.99
CA LEU A 128 14.51 15.55 -22.11
C LEU A 128 14.25 14.78 -23.41
N LEU A 129 15.03 13.73 -23.67
CA LEU A 129 14.85 12.85 -24.83
C LEU A 129 13.50 12.13 -24.81
N CYS A 130 13.04 11.68 -23.63
CA CYS A 130 11.72 11.09 -23.48
C CYS A 130 10.59 12.07 -23.84
N ASP A 131 10.68 13.31 -23.35
CA ASP A 131 9.66 14.33 -23.63
C ASP A 131 9.59 14.69 -25.12
N GLU A 132 10.74 14.86 -25.76
CA GLU A 132 10.85 15.11 -27.21
C GLU A 132 10.28 13.93 -28.01
N THR A 133 10.59 12.70 -27.59
CA THR A 133 10.05 11.48 -28.21
C THR A 133 8.54 11.41 -28.10
N LEU A 134 7.97 11.73 -26.93
CA LEU A 134 6.53 11.73 -26.73
C LEU A 134 5.84 12.82 -27.54
N ALA A 135 6.43 14.01 -27.65
CA ALA A 135 5.92 15.08 -28.50
C ALA A 135 5.89 14.66 -29.98
N TYR A 136 6.97 14.02 -30.45
CA TYR A 136 7.06 13.50 -31.82
C TYR A 136 5.98 12.46 -32.13
N ILE A 137 5.73 11.55 -31.18
CA ILE A 137 4.66 10.55 -31.29
C ILE A 137 3.29 11.22 -31.34
N ARG A 138 3.01 12.17 -30.43
CA ARG A 138 1.71 12.88 -30.35
C ARG A 138 1.34 13.61 -31.64
N GLU A 139 2.32 14.18 -32.33
CA GLU A 139 2.10 14.92 -33.58
C GLU A 139 1.74 14.01 -34.77
N ARG A 140 2.19 12.75 -34.73
CA ARG A 140 2.09 11.80 -35.87
C ARG A 140 1.12 10.66 -35.62
N LEU A 141 0.58 10.55 -34.40
CA LEU A 141 -0.40 9.54 -34.07
C LEU A 141 -1.77 9.93 -34.66
N PRO A 142 -2.52 8.96 -35.23
CA PRO A 142 -3.88 9.20 -35.70
C PRO A 142 -4.83 9.72 -34.59
N ASP A 143 -5.75 10.61 -34.96
CA ASP A 143 -6.71 11.26 -34.03
C ASP A 143 -7.57 10.25 -33.25
N ASP A 144 -7.92 9.13 -33.86
CA ASP A 144 -8.69 8.04 -33.27
C ASP A 144 -7.92 7.25 -32.20
N LEU A 145 -6.59 7.32 -32.22
CA LEU A 145 -5.70 6.66 -31.27
C LEU A 145 -5.13 7.63 -30.21
N SER A 146 -5.28 8.95 -30.39
CA SER A 146 -4.76 9.96 -29.46
C SER A 146 -5.32 9.82 -28.04
N GLU A 147 -6.64 9.72 -27.88
CA GLU A 147 -7.28 9.59 -26.56
C GLU A 147 -6.93 8.24 -25.89
N PRO A 148 -7.02 7.09 -26.59
CA PRO A 148 -6.51 5.82 -26.08
C PRO A 148 -5.03 5.83 -25.69
N PHE A 149 -4.18 6.56 -26.41
CA PHE A 149 -2.75 6.69 -26.13
C PHE A 149 -2.46 7.51 -24.87
N GLU A 150 -3.12 8.66 -24.70
CA GLU A 150 -3.01 9.44 -23.46
C GLU A 150 -3.56 8.66 -22.26
N ALA A 151 -4.63 7.91 -22.44
CA ALA A 151 -5.14 6.99 -21.41
C ALA A 151 -4.10 5.92 -21.04
N LEU A 152 -3.36 5.38 -22.01
CA LEU A 152 -2.30 4.39 -21.80
C LEU A 152 -1.10 4.99 -21.05
N ILE A 153 -0.63 6.20 -21.43
CA ILE A 153 0.45 6.92 -20.72
C ILE A 153 0.05 7.24 -19.28
N GLY A 154 -1.21 7.63 -19.07
CA GLY A 154 -1.80 7.87 -17.75
C GLY A 154 -2.02 6.61 -16.91
N ASN A 155 -1.55 5.43 -17.36
CA ASN A 155 -1.70 4.14 -16.70
C ASN A 155 -3.17 3.72 -16.48
N ASN A 156 -4.07 4.16 -17.36
CA ASN A 156 -5.48 3.77 -17.36
C ASN A 156 -5.68 2.47 -18.16
N ARG A 157 -6.78 1.76 -17.88
CA ARG A 157 -7.11 0.52 -18.58
C ARG A 157 -7.67 0.81 -19.98
N VAL A 158 -6.91 0.41 -21.00
CA VAL A 158 -7.31 0.44 -22.42
C VAL A 158 -7.59 -0.98 -22.90
N ARG A 159 -8.45 -1.14 -23.92
CA ARG A 159 -8.77 -2.45 -24.51
C ARG A 159 -7.54 -3.04 -25.21
N SER A 160 -7.25 -4.32 -24.96
CA SER A 160 -6.09 -5.03 -25.54
C SER A 160 -5.89 -4.88 -27.06
N PRO A 161 -6.92 -4.96 -27.94
CA PRO A 161 -6.70 -4.80 -29.38
C PRO A 161 -6.24 -3.39 -29.75
N ILE A 162 -6.77 -2.37 -29.07
CA ILE A 162 -6.40 -0.96 -29.29
C ILE A 162 -4.97 -0.70 -28.80
N VAL A 163 -4.56 -1.34 -27.69
CA VAL A 163 -3.17 -1.25 -27.20
C VAL A 163 -2.17 -1.79 -28.23
N GLU A 164 -2.51 -2.90 -28.90
CA GLU A 164 -1.63 -3.48 -29.90
C GLU A 164 -1.54 -2.61 -31.16
N GLU A 165 -2.66 -2.01 -31.56
CA GLU A 165 -2.71 -1.04 -32.67
C GLU A 165 -1.89 0.22 -32.38
N ILE A 166 -2.00 0.76 -31.16
CA ILE A 166 -1.15 1.87 -30.70
C ILE A 166 0.33 1.48 -30.75
N ARG A 167 0.70 0.29 -30.25
CA ARG A 167 2.10 -0.17 -30.24
C ARG A 167 2.67 -0.28 -31.65
N GLN A 168 1.89 -0.85 -32.57
CA GLN A 168 2.29 -0.99 -33.97
C GLN A 168 2.51 0.39 -34.61
N LYS A 169 1.59 1.34 -34.38
CA LYS A 169 1.71 2.70 -34.94
C LYS A 169 2.85 3.50 -34.33
N VAL A 170 3.06 3.39 -33.02
CA VAL A 170 4.19 4.03 -32.34
C VAL A 170 5.52 3.46 -32.84
N ALA A 171 5.61 2.15 -33.08
CA ALA A 171 6.80 1.53 -33.65
C ALA A 171 7.12 2.07 -35.06
N GLU A 172 6.11 2.17 -35.94
CA GLU A 172 6.26 2.76 -37.27
C GLU A 172 6.78 4.21 -37.22
N ILE A 173 6.21 5.04 -36.34
CA ILE A 173 6.62 6.44 -36.14
C ILE A 173 8.08 6.55 -35.65
N LEU A 174 8.49 5.67 -34.74
CA LEU A 174 9.86 5.66 -34.21
C LEU A 174 10.87 5.17 -35.26
N GLU A 175 10.51 4.16 -36.06
CA GLU A 175 11.35 3.72 -37.18
C GLU A 175 11.54 4.82 -38.23
N GLU A 176 10.52 5.64 -38.50
CA GLU A 176 10.65 6.81 -39.38
C GLU A 176 11.60 7.84 -38.81
N ARG A 177 11.48 8.16 -37.52
CA ARG A 177 12.36 9.11 -36.84
C ARG A 177 13.83 8.68 -36.90
N ASP A 178 14.09 7.40 -36.64
CA ASP A 178 15.46 6.87 -36.63
C ASP A 178 16.06 6.82 -38.04
N ARG A 179 15.23 6.70 -39.09
CA ARG A 179 15.67 6.87 -40.49
C ARG A 179 16.02 8.32 -40.82
N ASP A 180 15.30 9.29 -40.28
CA ASP A 180 15.52 10.72 -40.54
C ASP A 180 16.76 11.28 -39.80
N VAL A 181 17.16 10.69 -38.68
CA VAL A 181 18.36 11.09 -37.90
C VAL A 181 19.65 10.43 -38.43
N GLY A 182 19.54 9.44 -39.33
CA GLY A 182 20.65 8.69 -39.93
C GLY A 182 21.29 9.29 -41.20
N HIS A 183 21.04 10.56 -41.50
CA HIS A 183 21.67 11.33 -42.59
C HIS A 183 22.34 12.60 -42.05
#